data_AF-L5N3P9-F1
#
_entry.id   AF-L5N3P9-F1
#
_cell.length_a   1.000
_cell.length_b   1.000
_cell.length_c   1.000
_cell.angle_alpha   90.00
_cell.angle_beta   90.00
_cell.angle_gamma   90.00
#
_symmetry.space_group_name_H-M   'P 1'
#
loop_
_entity.id
_entity.type
_entity.pdbx_description
1 polymer ?
#
loop_
_entity_poly.entity_id
_entity_poly.type
_entity_poly.pdbx_seq_one_letter_code
_entity_poly.pdbx_strand_id
1 'polypeptide(L)' 'MKNMKTMWMDEQKEVGVVELQDEVFGTSYHPVIFVDVEEREFKVINNLWYTTYHGARQFFRSKTNTYVVTGRMKKVRS' A
#
# COMPACT_ATOMS: atom_id res chain seq x y z
N MET A 1 -1.65 10.80 14.28
CA MET A 1 -1.23 10.96 12.86
C MET A 1 -0.42 9.73 12.49
N LYS A 2 -0.81 8.96 11.46
CA LYS A 2 0.01 7.81 11.05
C LYS A 2 1.23 8.33 10.29
N ASN A 3 2.42 8.14 10.85
CA ASN A 3 3.67 8.55 10.22
C ASN A 3 3.98 7.59 9.06
N MET A 4 3.55 7.97 7.84
CA MET A 4 3.86 7.23 6.63
C MET A 4 5.35 7.37 6.31
N LYS A 5 6.08 6.24 6.29
CA LYS A 5 7.51 6.21 5.97
C LYS A 5 7.77 6.13 4.48
N THR A 6 6.93 5.41 3.77
CA THR A 6 7.19 5.05 2.37
C THR A 6 5.92 4.52 1.71
N MET A 7 5.89 4.55 0.39
CA MET A 7 4.82 3.95 -0.41
C MET A 7 5.36 3.31 -1.68
N TRP A 8 4.67 2.28 -2.13
CA TRP A 8 4.86 1.65 -3.43
C TRP A 8 3.57 1.75 -4.22
N MET A 9 3.66 2.15 -5.48
CA MET A 9 2.50 2.30 -6.37
C MET A 9 2.66 1.41 -7.58
N ASP A 10 1.55 0.93 -8.10
CA ASP A 10 1.51 0.33 -9.43
C ASP A 10 1.76 1.37 -10.54
N GLU A 11 1.83 0.93 -11.79
CA GLU A 11 2.16 1.82 -12.91
C GLU A 11 1.05 2.82 -13.24
N GLN A 12 -0.20 2.47 -12.95
CA GLN A 12 -1.34 3.38 -13.14
C GLN A 12 -1.60 4.27 -11.93
N LYS A 13 -0.85 4.08 -10.84
CA LYS A 13 -0.97 4.84 -9.58
C LYS A 13 -2.34 4.70 -8.91
N GLU A 14 -3.06 3.62 -9.17
CA GLU A 14 -4.39 3.35 -8.61
C GLU A 14 -4.30 2.59 -7.29
N VAL A 15 -3.36 1.64 -7.19
CA VAL A 15 -3.21 0.77 -6.04
C VAL A 15 -1.77 0.67 -5.58
N GLY A 16 -1.57 0.31 -4.32
CA GLY A 16 -0.24 0.27 -3.75
C GLY A 16 -0.14 -0.37 -2.39
N VAL A 17 1.05 -0.26 -1.83
CA VAL A 17 1.32 -0.57 -0.43
C VAL A 17 1.90 0.66 0.23
N VAL A 18 1.39 1.02 1.40
CA VAL A 18 1.99 2.07 2.24
C VAL A 18 2.65 1.44 3.46
N GLU A 19 3.83 1.94 3.81
CA GLU A 19 4.55 1.61 5.03
C GLU A 19 4.21 2.68 6.07
N LEU A 20 3.57 2.26 7.17
CA LEU A 20 3.18 3.14 8.26
C LEU A 20 3.92 2.73 9.53
N GLN A 21 4.41 3.72 10.27
CA GLN A 21 4.84 3.52 11.64
C GLN A 21 3.61 3.47 12.54
N ASP A 22 3.48 2.35 13.25
CA ASP A 22 2.58 2.09 14.35
C ASP A 22 3.35 2.16 15.68
N GLU A 23 2.70 2.66 16.73
CA GLU A 23 3.31 2.84 18.04
C GLU A 23 3.44 1.52 18.82
N VAL A 24 2.56 0.55 18.55
CA VAL A 24 2.50 -0.74 19.26
C VAL A 24 3.32 -1.79 18.53
N PHE A 25 3.17 -1.88 17.20
CA PHE A 25 3.77 -2.97 16.40
C PHE A 25 5.02 -2.56 15.62
N GLY A 26 5.43 -1.30 15.69
CA GLY A 26 6.54 -0.81 14.90
C GLY A 26 6.13 -0.52 13.46
N THR A 27 6.69 -1.24 12.48
CA THR A 27 6.34 -1.01 11.06
C THR A 27 5.20 -1.92 10.62
N SER A 28 4.23 -1.37 9.90
CA SER A 28 3.14 -2.12 9.26
C SER A 28 2.98 -1.73 7.79
N TYR A 29 2.53 -2.69 6.97
CA TYR A 29 2.34 -2.52 5.54
C TYR A 29 0.87 -2.69 5.17
N HIS A 30 0.29 -1.69 4.52
CA HIS A 30 -1.14 -1.64 4.24
C HIS A 30 -1.36 -1.63 2.73
N PRO A 31 -2.13 -2.56 2.15
CA PRO A 31 -2.59 -2.42 0.78
C PRO A 31 -3.60 -1.26 0.69
N VAL A 32 -3.45 -0.42 -0.32
CA VAL A 32 -4.23 0.82 -0.46
C VAL A 32 -4.74 1.04 -1.88
N ILE A 33 -5.77 1.87 -1.98
CA ILE A 33 -6.20 2.57 -3.19
C ILE A 33 -5.80 4.03 -3.02
N PHE A 34 -5.18 4.62 -4.03
CA PHE A 34 -4.88 6.05 -4.01
C PHE A 34 -6.10 6.85 -4.45
N VAL A 35 -6.42 7.88 -3.67
CA VAL A 35 -7.51 8.83 -3.98
C VAL A 35 -6.92 10.06 -4.66
N ASP A 36 -5.81 10.54 -4.11
CA ASP A 36 -5.01 11.62 -4.67
C ASP A 36 -3.52 11.29 -4.48
N VAL A 37 -2.79 11.20 -5.58
CA VAL A 37 -1.38 10.83 -5.56
C VAL A 37 -0.49 12.00 -5.15
N GLU A 38 -0.86 13.22 -5.55
CA GLU A 38 -0.09 14.43 -5.29
C GLU A 38 -0.19 14.82 -3.81
N GLU A 39 -1.40 14.74 -3.26
CA GLU A 39 -1.67 14.95 -1.83
C GLU A 39 -1.36 13.72 -0.96
N ARG A 40 -0.93 12.61 -1.59
CA ARG A 40 -0.66 11.32 -0.92
C ARG A 40 -1.86 10.81 -0.12
N GLU A 41 -3.06 11.06 -0.61
CA GLU A 41 -4.31 10.61 -0.02
C GLU A 41 -4.63 9.18 -0.49
N PHE A 42 -4.93 8.30 0.46
CA PHE A 42 -5.20 6.89 0.18
C PHE A 42 -6.23 6.30 1.14
N LYS A 43 -6.85 5.21 0.70
CA LYS A 43 -7.75 4.38 1.51
C LYS A 43 -7.14 3.00 1.71
N VAL A 44 -7.07 2.55 2.95
CA VAL A 44 -6.64 1.17 3.28
C VAL A 44 -7.72 0.20 2.86
N ILE A 45 -7.34 -0.81 2.09
CA ILE A 45 -8.27 -1.82 1.58
C ILE A 45 -8.68 -2.73 2.74
N ASN A 46 -9.97 -2.79 3.04
CA ASN A 46 -10.56 -3.65 4.07
C ASN A 46 -9.89 -3.53 5.46
N ASN A 47 -9.27 -2.37 5.76
CA ASN A 47 -8.47 -2.16 6.97
C ASN A 47 -7.37 -3.23 7.19
N LEU A 48 -6.87 -3.83 6.10
CA LEU A 48 -5.85 -4.87 6.13
C LEU A 48 -4.47 -4.29 6.42
N TRP A 49 -3.68 -5.07 7.15
CA TRP A 49 -2.29 -4.76 7.43
C TRP A 49 -1.47 -6.05 7.46
N TYR A 50 -0.17 -5.90 7.22
CA TYR A 50 0.78 -6.99 7.18
C TYR A 50 2.06 -6.57 7.90
N THR A 51 2.79 -7.56 8.40
CA THR A 51 4.11 -7.37 9.01
C THR A 51 5.22 -7.21 7.98
N THR A 52 4.96 -7.55 6.71
CA THR A 52 5.96 -7.45 5.63
C THR A 52 5.36 -6.85 4.36
N TYR A 53 6.18 -6.11 3.62
CA TYR A 53 5.84 -5.60 2.28
C TYR A 53 5.43 -6.73 1.33
N HIS A 54 6.14 -7.86 1.36
CA HIS A 54 5.83 -9.01 0.50
C HIS A 54 4.45 -9.59 0.79
N GLY A 55 4.05 -9.69 2.06
CA GLY A 55 2.70 -10.11 2.45
C GLY A 55 1.64 -9.17 1.91
N ALA A 56 1.81 -7.86 2.11
CA ALA A 56 0.90 -6.85 1.58
C ALA A 56 0.83 -6.86 0.04
N ARG A 57 1.95 -7.12 -0.64
CA ARG A 57 1.97 -7.23 -2.11
C ARG A 57 1.30 -8.50 -2.62
N GLN A 58 1.38 -9.62 -1.88
CA GLN A 58 0.73 -10.88 -2.25
C GLN A 58 -0.79 -10.76 -2.24
N PHE A 59 -1.37 -9.86 -1.45
CA PHE A 59 -2.80 -9.54 -1.49
C PHE A 59 -3.30 -9.33 -2.92
N PHE A 60 -2.63 -8.47 -3.68
CA PHE A 60 -2.99 -8.11 -5.07
C PHE A 60 -2.80 -9.25 -6.09
N ARG A 61 -2.17 -10.37 -5.70
CA ARG A 61 -1.93 -11.51 -6.60
C ARG A 61 -3.00 -12.60 -6.46
N SER A 62 -3.90 -12.48 -5.49
CA SER A 62 -5.01 -13.44 -5.35
C SER A 62 -5.96 -13.32 -6.55
N LYS A 63 -6.33 -14.47 -7.13
CA LYS A 63 -7.19 -14.53 -8.32
C LYS A 63 -8.61 -14.01 -8.10
N THR A 64 -9.06 -13.96 -6.84
CA THR A 64 -10.39 -13.47 -6.45
C THR A 64 -10.36 -12.01 -6.02
N ASN A 65 -9.20 -11.35 -6.09
CA ASN A 65 -9.06 -9.97 -5.66
C ASN A 65 -9.57 -9.02 -6.75
N THR A 66 -10.45 -8.11 -6.39
CA THR A 66 -10.93 -7.04 -7.28
C THR A 66 -9.87 -5.95 -7.48
N TYR A 67 -8.87 -5.88 -6.60
CA TYR A 67 -7.75 -4.94 -6.70
C TYR A 67 -6.57 -5.62 -7.38
N VAL A 68 -6.32 -5.23 -8.62
CA VAL A 68 -5.26 -5.81 -9.46
C VAL A 68 -4.19 -4.75 -9.70
N VAL A 69 -2.93 -5.17 -9.56
CA VAL A 69 -1.77 -4.31 -9.84
C VAL A 69 -1.51 -4.29 -11.33
N THR A 70 -1.42 -3.08 -11.90
CA THR A 70 -0.94 -2.90 -13.27
C THR A 70 0.59 -2.75 -13.28
N GLY A 71 1.26 -3.64 -14.01
CA GLY A 71 2.71 -3.60 -14.17
C GLY A 71 3.50 -3.88 -12.89
N ARG A 72 4.63 -3.18 -12.69
CA ARG A 72 5.47 -3.35 -11.50
C ARG A 72 5.21 -2.27 -10.46
N MET A 73 4.95 -2.71 -9.22
CA MET A 73 4.98 -1.80 -8.07
C MET A 73 6.37 -1.17 -7.89
N LYS A 74 6.42 0.16 -7.90
CA LYS A 74 7.64 0.95 -7.73
C LYS A 74 7.56 1.75 -6.44
N LYS A 75 8.69 1.78 -5.71
CA LYS A 75 8.82 2.63 -4.52
C LYS A 75 8.79 4.09 -4.96
N VAL A 76 7.90 4.88 -4.39
CA VAL A 76 7.87 6.33 -4.60
C VAL A 76 9.01 6.91 -3.80
N ARG A 77 9.93 7.59 -4.48
CA ARG A 77 10.98 8.35 -3.81
C ARG A 77 10.39 9.72 -3.45
N SER A 78 10.50 10.06 -2.17
CA SER A 78 10.31 11.41 -1.65
C SER A 78 11.31 12.39 -2.25
#